data_AF-A0AAV2ST30-F1
#
_entry.id   AF-A0AAV2ST30-F1
#
_cell.length_a   1.000
_cell.length_b   1.000
_cell.length_c   1.000
_cell.angle_alpha   90.00
_cell.angle_beta   90.00
_cell.angle_gamma   90.00
#
_symmetry.space_group_name_H-M   'P 1'
#
loop_
_entity.id
_entity.type
_entity.pdbx_description
1 polymer ?
#
loop_
_entity_poly.entity_id
_entity_poly.type
_entity_poly.pdbx_seq_one_letter_code
_entity_poly.pdbx_strand_id
1 'polypeptide(L)'
;VEWNETLISSVLPSAYTALLLEMKAQYPNKVTAQTLYNLLPRLSTTTGRWHKVAVNVWNNLKLFPIFYSQVAEKLLQFHEIVVTNSLNSPGMEDSLTVIQTLTDLGTPLATLPLHVWDSLQK
;
A
#
# COMPACT_ATOMS: atom_id res chain seq x y z
N VAL A 1 -22.20 23.32 -5.78
CA VAL A 1 -21.17 22.68 -6.63
C VAL A 1 -19.86 22.51 -5.85
N GLU A 2 -19.38 23.57 -5.19
CA GLU A 2 -18.17 23.52 -4.35
C GLU A 2 -18.20 22.45 -3.25
N TRP A 3 -19.32 22.31 -2.54
CA TRP A 3 -19.45 21.29 -1.49
C TRP A 3 -19.22 19.85 -1.99
N ASN A 4 -19.73 19.48 -3.18
CA ASN A 4 -19.52 18.15 -3.76
C ASN A 4 -18.05 17.91 -4.13
N GLU A 5 -17.36 18.92 -4.65
CA GLU A 5 -15.94 18.80 -4.97
C GLU A 5 -15.10 18.68 -3.71
N THR A 6 -15.38 19.46 -2.67
CA THR A 6 -14.71 19.34 -1.36
C THR A 6 -14.94 17.96 -0.74
N LEU A 7 -16.17 17.44 -0.85
CA LEU A 7 -16.52 16.10 -0.37
C LEU A 7 -15.67 15.01 -1.06
N ILE A 8 -15.59 15.06 -2.40
CA ILE A 8 -14.86 14.07 -3.22
C ILE A 8 -13.34 14.19 -3.05
N SER A 9 -12.82 15.41 -3.00
CA SER A 9 -11.37 15.65 -3.04
C SER A 9 -10.70 15.57 -1.67
N SER A 10 -11.40 15.91 -0.60
CA SER A 10 -10.80 16.08 0.73
C SER A 10 -11.50 15.25 1.80
N VAL A 11 -12.82 15.42 1.98
CA VAL A 11 -13.52 14.84 3.14
C VAL A 11 -13.57 13.33 3.08
N LEU A 12 -14.05 12.74 1.98
CA LEU A 12 -14.14 11.28 1.84
C LEU A 12 -12.76 10.62 1.86
N PRO A 13 -11.74 11.10 1.11
CA PRO A 13 -10.41 10.50 1.19
C PRO A 13 -9.79 10.54 2.58
N SER A 14 -9.94 11.66 3.29
CA SER A 14 -9.36 11.85 4.63
C SER A 14 -10.06 10.95 5.65
N ALA A 15 -11.40 10.90 5.64
CA ALA A 15 -12.17 10.03 6.52
C ALA A 15 -11.84 8.55 6.28
N TYR A 16 -11.75 8.14 5.02
CA TYR A 16 -11.39 6.76 4.67
C TYR A 16 -9.99 6.38 5.15
N THR A 17 -9.02 7.29 4.94
CA THR A 17 -7.63 7.10 5.41
C THR A 17 -7.60 6.97 6.93
N ALA A 18 -8.30 7.85 7.65
CA ALA A 18 -8.36 7.82 9.11
C ALA A 18 -8.94 6.49 9.63
N LEU A 19 -10.02 5.98 9.02
CA LEU A 19 -10.61 4.69 9.40
C LEU A 19 -9.63 3.53 9.21
N LEU A 20 -8.88 3.49 8.11
CA LEU A 20 -7.87 2.45 7.89
C LEU A 20 -6.76 2.50 8.94
N LEU A 21 -6.28 3.71 9.26
CA LEU A 21 -5.23 3.90 10.26
C LEU A 21 -5.72 3.57 11.68
N GLU A 22 -6.96 3.91 12.01
CA GLU A 22 -7.59 3.59 13.29
C GLU A 22 -7.79 2.08 13.44
N MET A 23 -8.30 1.42 12.40
CA MET A 23 -8.50 -0.03 12.39
C MET A 23 -7.18 -0.76 12.64
N LYS A 24 -6.08 -0.28 12.04
CA LYS A 24 -4.73 -0.77 12.29
C LYS A 24 -4.30 -0.55 13.75
N ALA A 25 -4.51 0.65 14.29
CA ALA A 25 -4.05 1.04 15.62
C ALA A 25 -4.80 0.30 16.75
N GLN A 26 -6.12 0.11 16.62
CA GLN A 26 -6.95 -0.50 17.65
C GLN A 26 -6.91 -2.03 17.61
N TYR A 27 -6.62 -2.63 16.45
CA TYR A 27 -6.72 -4.08 16.26
C TYR A 27 -5.47 -4.70 15.62
N PRO A 28 -4.25 -4.42 16.12
CA PRO A 28 -3.00 -4.87 15.48
C PRO A 28 -2.92 -6.40 15.36
N ASN A 29 -3.51 -7.13 16.29
CA ASN A 29 -3.49 -8.61 16.31
C ASN A 29 -4.69 -9.25 15.58
N LYS A 30 -5.68 -8.47 15.13
CA LYS A 30 -6.86 -8.98 14.40
C LYS A 30 -6.85 -8.57 12.93
N VAL A 31 -6.19 -7.47 12.59
CA VAL A 31 -6.06 -6.99 11.21
C VAL A 31 -4.76 -7.53 10.64
N THR A 32 -4.86 -8.63 9.90
CA THR A 32 -3.70 -9.14 9.15
C THR A 32 -3.30 -8.14 8.06
N ALA A 33 -2.04 -8.17 7.63
CA ALA A 33 -1.58 -7.39 6.47
C ALA A 33 -2.45 -7.67 5.23
N GLN A 34 -2.87 -8.94 5.04
CA GLN A 34 -3.76 -9.31 3.94
C GLN A 34 -5.12 -8.61 4.03
N THR A 35 -5.72 -8.56 5.22
CA THR A 35 -6.98 -7.85 5.44
C THR A 35 -6.83 -6.36 5.11
N LEU A 36 -5.75 -5.73 5.60
CA LEU A 36 -5.48 -4.31 5.32
C LEU A 36 -5.32 -4.06 3.82
N TYR A 37 -4.54 -4.89 3.12
CA TYR A 37 -4.34 -4.75 1.67
C TYR A 37 -5.61 -4.95 0.85
N ASN A 38 -6.51 -5.83 1.29
CA ASN A 38 -7.80 -6.04 0.63
C ASN A 38 -8.75 -4.84 0.78
N LEU A 39 -8.55 -4.01 1.79
CA LEU A 39 -9.31 -2.78 2.00
C LEU A 39 -8.71 -1.59 1.23
N LEU A 40 -7.48 -1.69 0.70
CA LEU A 40 -6.92 -0.60 -0.07
C LEU A 40 -7.65 -0.40 -1.41
N PRO A 41 -7.88 0.85 -1.85
CA PRO A 41 -8.60 1.09 -3.11
C PRO A 41 -7.84 0.52 -4.30
N ARG A 42 -8.54 -0.20 -5.18
CA ARG A 42 -7.94 -0.71 -6.43
C ARG A 42 -8.10 0.30 -7.56
N LEU A 43 -7.02 0.97 -7.95
CA LEU A 43 -7.07 2.01 -8.99
C LEU A 43 -7.32 1.46 -10.40
N SER A 44 -7.01 0.18 -10.65
CA SER A 44 -7.27 -0.46 -11.94
C SER A 44 -8.76 -0.72 -12.22
N THR A 45 -9.60 -0.80 -11.20
CA THR A 45 -11.03 -1.13 -11.35
C THR A 45 -11.96 0.01 -10.95
N THR A 46 -11.46 1.02 -10.24
CA THR A 46 -12.27 2.15 -9.77
C THR A 46 -12.36 3.22 -10.87
N THR A 47 -13.58 3.68 -11.21
CA THR A 47 -13.83 4.61 -12.33
C THR A 47 -14.62 5.86 -11.91
N GLY A 48 -14.64 6.87 -12.79
CA GLY A 48 -15.42 8.10 -12.59
C GLY A 48 -15.03 8.89 -11.34
N ARG A 49 -16.02 9.49 -10.66
CA ARG A 49 -15.80 10.28 -9.43
C ARG A 49 -15.12 9.49 -8.30
N TRP A 50 -15.36 8.17 -8.23
CA TRP A 50 -14.77 7.31 -7.22
C TRP A 50 -13.29 7.06 -7.47
N HIS A 51 -12.84 7.12 -8.73
CA HIS A 51 -11.43 7.06 -9.06
C HIS A 51 -10.67 8.24 -8.44
N LYS A 52 -11.22 9.46 -8.54
CA LYS A 52 -10.66 10.66 -7.91
C LYS A 52 -10.56 10.52 -6.40
N VAL A 53 -11.60 9.97 -5.74
CA VAL A 53 -11.56 9.65 -4.31
C VAL A 53 -10.44 8.65 -4.00
N ALA A 54 -10.37 7.54 -4.75
CA ALA A 54 -9.39 6.49 -4.54
C ALA A 54 -7.94 6.97 -4.73
N VAL A 55 -7.67 7.80 -5.74
CA VAL A 55 -6.37 8.44 -5.95
C VAL A 55 -6.00 9.31 -4.75
N ASN A 56 -6.94 10.12 -4.26
CA ASN A 56 -6.67 10.98 -3.11
C ASN A 56 -6.48 10.18 -1.81
N VAL A 57 -7.17 9.04 -1.65
CA VAL A 57 -6.90 8.10 -0.55
C VAL A 57 -5.47 7.59 -0.64
N TRP A 58 -5.01 7.18 -1.82
CA TRP A 58 -3.63 6.73 -2.02
C TRP A 58 -2.60 7.82 -1.72
N ASN A 59 -2.86 9.06 -2.15
CA ASN A 59 -1.99 10.20 -1.86
C ASN A 59 -1.85 10.43 -0.35
N ASN A 60 -2.95 10.32 0.40
CA ASN A 60 -2.91 10.41 1.85
C ASN A 60 -2.17 9.21 2.49
N LEU A 61 -2.48 7.99 2.05
CA LEU A 61 -1.91 6.76 2.59
C LEU A 61 -0.39 6.64 2.40
N LYS A 62 0.16 7.21 1.31
CA LYS A 62 1.62 7.25 1.05
C LYS A 62 2.42 7.95 2.16
N LEU A 63 1.76 8.77 2.98
CA LEU A 63 2.38 9.51 4.10
C LEU A 63 2.49 8.68 5.39
N PHE A 64 1.95 7.45 5.41
CA PHE A 64 1.86 6.64 6.62
C PHE A 64 2.54 5.28 6.45
N PRO A 65 3.11 4.72 7.54
CA PRO A 65 3.64 3.36 7.52
C PRO A 65 2.48 2.36 7.57
N ILE A 66 2.17 1.76 6.42
CA ILE A 66 1.03 0.85 6.23
C ILE A 66 1.40 -0.48 5.55
N PHE A 67 2.61 -0.61 5.03
CA PHE A 67 3.04 -1.80 4.31
C PHE A 67 3.87 -2.67 5.25
N TYR A 68 3.44 -3.91 5.46
CA TYR A 68 4.11 -4.81 6.37
C TYR A 68 5.31 -5.50 5.70
N SER A 69 6.48 -5.40 6.35
CA SER A 69 7.67 -6.17 6.02
C SER A 69 7.78 -7.38 6.94
N GLN A 70 7.88 -8.56 6.33
CA GLN A 70 8.15 -9.79 7.08
C GLN A 70 9.60 -9.85 7.57
N VAL A 71 10.55 -9.30 6.80
CA VAL A 71 11.99 -9.32 7.14
C VAL A 71 12.29 -8.39 8.30
N ALA A 72 11.75 -7.17 8.26
CA ALA A 72 11.98 -6.19 9.31
C ALA A 72 10.95 -6.26 10.45
N GLU A 73 9.98 -7.18 10.36
CA GLU A 73 8.84 -7.38 11.28
C GLU A 73 8.12 -6.08 11.67
N LYS A 74 8.09 -5.11 10.75
CA LYS A 74 7.54 -3.76 11.00
C LYS A 74 6.79 -3.24 9.80
N LEU A 75 6.04 -2.17 10.05
CA LEU A 75 5.42 -1.39 8.98
C LEU A 75 6.43 -0.43 8.37
N LEU A 76 6.28 -0.25 7.06
CA LEU A 76 7.09 0.60 6.21
C LEU A 76 6.19 1.63 5.53
N GLN A 77 6.76 2.80 5.29
CA GLN A 77 6.24 3.77 4.34
C GLN A 77 6.63 3.38 2.92
N PHE A 78 5.93 3.94 1.93
CA PHE A 78 6.14 3.59 0.52
C PHE A 78 7.61 3.72 0.07
N HIS A 79 8.28 4.80 0.45
CA HIS A 79 9.67 5.08 0.07
C HIS A 79 10.72 4.18 0.74
N GLU A 80 10.34 3.45 1.79
CA GLU A 80 11.22 2.50 2.47
C GLU A 80 11.20 1.12 1.81
N ILE A 81 10.30 0.87 0.85
CA ILE A 81 10.00 -0.48 0.39
C ILE A 81 10.75 -0.79 -0.90
N VAL A 82 11.44 -1.93 -0.88
CA VAL A 82 11.78 -2.66 -2.10
C VAL A 82 10.81 -3.84 -2.24
N VAL A 83 10.06 -3.88 -3.34
CA VAL A 83 8.97 -4.84 -3.50
C VAL A 83 9.46 -6.15 -4.11
N THR A 84 9.18 -7.27 -3.44
CA THR A 84 9.64 -8.61 -3.85
C THR A 84 8.92 -9.13 -5.10
N ASN A 85 7.67 -8.74 -5.34
CA ASN A 85 6.93 -9.16 -6.54
C ASN A 85 7.56 -8.61 -7.85
N SER A 86 8.16 -7.42 -7.79
CA SER A 86 8.91 -6.80 -8.90
C SER A 86 10.24 -7.50 -9.14
N LEU A 87 10.85 -8.04 -8.07
CA LEU A 87 12.08 -8.83 -8.15
C LEU A 87 11.82 -10.25 -8.68
N ASN A 88 10.59 -10.77 -8.53
CA ASN A 88 10.18 -12.10 -9.01
C ASN A 88 9.68 -12.12 -10.47
N SER A 89 9.95 -11.09 -11.27
CA SER A 89 9.58 -11.05 -12.69
C SER A 89 10.29 -12.18 -13.47
N PRO A 90 9.62 -12.91 -14.38
CA PRO A 90 10.22 -14.02 -15.10
C PRO A 90 11.35 -13.53 -16.01
N GLY A 91 12.60 -13.91 -15.67
CA GLY A 91 13.79 -13.53 -16.44
C GLY A 91 15.11 -13.46 -15.67
N MET A 92 15.13 -13.67 -14.35
CA MET A 92 16.37 -13.62 -13.57
C MET A 92 16.52 -14.86 -12.69
N GLU A 93 17.41 -15.78 -13.06
CA GLU A 93 18.05 -16.68 -12.08
C GLU A 93 18.73 -15.86 -10.96
N ASP A 94 19.11 -14.60 -11.25
CA ASP A 94 19.64 -13.61 -10.31
C ASP A 94 18.63 -13.11 -9.26
N SER A 95 17.32 -13.32 -9.45
CA SER A 95 16.28 -12.72 -8.58
C SER A 95 16.34 -13.27 -7.16
N LEU A 96 16.56 -14.57 -7.01
CA LEU A 96 16.76 -15.21 -5.71
C LEU A 96 18.05 -14.73 -5.04
N THR A 97 19.14 -14.62 -5.79
CA THR A 97 20.42 -14.11 -5.28
C THR A 97 20.31 -12.64 -4.82
N VAL A 98 19.60 -11.80 -5.59
CA VAL A 98 19.34 -10.40 -5.22
C VAL A 98 18.47 -10.31 -3.97
N ILE A 99 17.38 -11.08 -3.89
CA ILE A 99 16.53 -11.12 -2.69
C ILE A 99 17.33 -11.54 -1.47
N GLN A 100 18.15 -12.59 -1.60
CA GLN A 100 18.95 -13.10 -0.49
C GLN A 100 20.00 -12.08 -0.05
N THR A 101 20.71 -11.46 -0.99
CA THR A 101 21.67 -10.39 -0.70
C THR A 101 21.03 -9.19 -0.02
N LEU A 102 19.87 -8.73 -0.50
CA LEU A 102 19.14 -7.61 0.11
C LEU A 102 18.64 -7.96 1.51
N THR A 103 18.24 -9.21 1.72
CA THR A 103 17.84 -9.73 3.04
C THR A 103 19.04 -9.77 3.99
N ASP A 104 20.19 -10.26 3.56
CA ASP A 104 21.43 -10.31 4.34
C ASP A 104 21.93 -8.90 4.72
N LEU A 105 21.71 -7.90 3.85
CA LEU A 105 22.00 -6.50 4.11
C LEU A 105 20.97 -5.79 5.02
N GLY A 106 19.93 -6.49 5.48
CA GLY A 106 18.88 -5.93 6.32
C GLY A 106 17.96 -4.94 5.59
N THR A 107 17.85 -5.05 4.27
CA THR A 107 16.98 -4.17 3.48
C THR A 107 15.52 -4.49 3.80
N PRO A 108 14.69 -3.47 4.09
CA PRO A 108 13.26 -3.66 4.36
C PRO A 108 12.49 -4.09 3.10
N LEU A 109 12.39 -5.40 2.89
CA LEU A 109 11.62 -6.01 1.80
C LEU A 109 10.14 -6.17 2.18
N ALA A 110 9.23 -5.89 1.25
CA ALA A 110 7.80 -6.18 1.43
C ALA A 110 7.23 -6.96 0.23
N THR A 111 6.37 -7.93 0.54
CA THR A 111 5.57 -8.65 -0.46
C THR A 111 4.18 -8.04 -0.52
N LEU A 112 3.82 -7.49 -1.68
CA LEU A 112 2.54 -6.80 -1.90
C LEU A 112 1.64 -7.58 -2.86
N PRO A 113 0.33 -7.68 -2.59
CA PRO A 113 -0.64 -8.18 -3.57
C PRO A 113 -0.58 -7.37 -4.87
N LEU A 114 -0.86 -8.02 -6.01
CA LEU A 114 -0.75 -7.40 -7.33
C LEU A 114 -1.57 -6.12 -7.45
N HIS A 115 -2.79 -6.07 -6.92
CA HIS A 115 -3.64 -4.88 -7.02
C HIS A 115 -3.09 -3.68 -6.24
N VAL A 116 -2.37 -3.93 -5.14
CA VAL A 116 -1.68 -2.89 -4.36
C VAL A 116 -0.52 -2.35 -5.18
N TRP A 117 0.30 -3.25 -5.73
CA TRP A 117 1.42 -2.87 -6.58
C TRP A 117 1.01 -2.08 -7.82
N ASP A 118 0.01 -2.56 -8.56
CA ASP A 118 -0.54 -1.87 -9.72
C ASP A 118 -1.06 -0.46 -9.38
N SER A 119 -1.60 -0.28 -8.17
CA SER A 119 -2.12 1.02 -7.73
C SER A 119 -1.01 1.96 -7.28
N LEU A 120 0.13 1.44 -6.81
CA LEU A 120 1.29 2.25 -6.44
C LEU A 120 2.04 2.82 -7.65
N GLN A 121 1.96 2.15 -8.80
CA GLN A 121 2.59 2.57 -10.05
C GLN A 121 1.82 3.67 -10.81
N LYS A 122 0.62 4.03 -10.35
CA LYS A 122 -0.27 5.02 -10.97
C LYS A 122 -0.29 6.32 -10.17
#